data_AF-A0A0F9C285-F1
#
_entry.id   AF-A0A0F9C285-F1
#
_cell.length_a   1.000
_cell.length_b   1.000
_cell.length_c   1.000
_cell.angle_alpha   90.00
_cell.angle_beta   90.00
_cell.angle_gamma   90.00
#
_symmetry.space_group_name_H-M   'P 1'
#
loop_
_entity.id
_entity.type
_entity.pdbx_description
1 polymer ?
#
loop_
_entity_poly.entity_id
_entity_poly.type
_entity_poly.pdbx_seq_one_letter_code
_entity_poly.pdbx_strand_id
1 'polypeptide(L)'
;DNVAGWVKVSDIDKDHVDGLILIKEDGSPTYNWASIIDDQDYGINYIIRGNDHLSNTTKQVLVYNSMGHWLPEFAHVGLIHYQKKKLSKRDDAAGMLYYRDKGYDPDAVLNFMLRLGWGPRKDDKTTKTIDRDRALGLFLDGGKMRAAPSNMDLNMLEAFDRKYKAQKGVWRNKDRLVNE
;
A
#
# COMPACT_ATOMS: atom_id res chain seq x y z
N ASP A 1 13.73 7.42 -6.06
CA ASP A 1 12.47 6.71 -5.75
C ASP A 1 11.39 7.19 -6.70
N ASN A 2 10.64 6.27 -7.30
CA ASN A 2 9.65 6.58 -8.33
C ASN A 2 8.40 7.29 -7.80
N VAL A 3 8.23 7.39 -6.48
CA VAL A 3 7.08 8.05 -5.83
C VAL A 3 7.53 9.17 -4.90
N ALA A 4 8.51 8.92 -4.04
CA ALA A 4 9.09 9.90 -3.12
C ALA A 4 10.08 10.86 -3.79
N GLY A 5 10.53 10.57 -5.01
CA GLY A 5 11.47 11.41 -5.76
C GLY A 5 12.92 11.25 -5.29
N TRP A 6 13.65 12.36 -5.26
CA TRP A 6 15.02 12.42 -4.77
C TRP A 6 15.04 12.35 -3.24
N VAL A 7 15.56 11.26 -2.72
CA VAL A 7 15.71 11.03 -1.27
C VAL A 7 17.16 11.31 -0.90
N LYS A 8 17.39 12.35 -0.11
CA LYS A 8 18.72 12.67 0.41
C LYS A 8 19.06 11.71 1.56
N VAL A 9 20.19 11.02 1.45
CA VAL A 9 20.76 10.26 2.56
C VAL A 9 21.33 11.24 3.59
N SER A 10 20.78 11.24 4.80
CA SER A 10 21.24 12.12 5.88
C SER A 10 22.50 11.57 6.55
N ASP A 11 23.18 12.38 7.38
CA ASP A 11 24.33 11.89 8.15
C ASP A 11 23.90 10.85 9.20
N ILE A 12 22.70 11.02 9.80
CA ILE A 12 22.09 10.02 10.67
C ILE A 12 21.90 8.68 9.94
N ASP A 13 21.51 8.69 8.67
CA ASP A 13 21.39 7.46 7.89
C ASP A 13 22.75 6.78 7.70
N LYS A 14 23.82 7.55 7.49
CA LYS A 14 25.18 7.01 7.35
C LYS A 14 25.68 6.41 8.66
N ASP A 15 25.44 7.08 9.79
CA ASP A 15 25.81 6.57 11.11
C ASP A 15 25.09 5.25 11.40
N HIS A 16 23.84 5.10 10.95
CA HIS A 16 23.09 3.83 11.07
C HIS A 16 23.54 2.72 10.11
N VAL A 17 24.36 3.05 9.11
CA VAL A 17 25.00 2.06 8.23
C VAL A 17 26.29 1.56 8.87
N ASP A 18 27.01 2.42 9.58
CA ASP A 18 28.16 2.00 10.37
C ASP A 18 27.71 1.04 11.48
N GLY A 19 28.35 -0.13 11.55
CA GLY A 19 27.93 -1.20 12.45
C GLY A 19 26.60 -1.89 12.09
N LEU A 20 26.13 -1.80 10.83
CA LEU A 20 24.92 -2.50 10.39
C LEU A 20 25.04 -4.03 10.60
N ILE A 21 24.28 -4.55 11.55
CA ILE A 21 24.17 -5.99 11.79
C ILE A 21 23.37 -6.65 10.67
N LEU A 22 23.98 -7.60 9.97
CA LEU A 22 23.33 -8.39 8.90
C LEU A 22 22.85 -9.75 9.42
N ILE A 23 23.66 -10.40 10.24
CA ILE A 23 23.34 -11.66 10.92
C ILE A 23 23.46 -11.42 12.43
N LYS A 24 22.47 -11.89 13.19
CA LYS A 24 22.46 -11.79 14.65
C LYS A 24 23.34 -12.88 15.29
N GLU A 25 23.60 -12.74 16.58
CA GLU A 25 24.41 -13.71 17.34
C GLU A 25 23.82 -15.13 17.33
N ASP A 26 22.50 -15.26 17.24
CA ASP A 26 21.80 -16.55 17.13
C ASP A 26 21.83 -17.16 15.71
N GLY A 27 22.55 -16.53 14.77
CA GLY A 27 22.65 -16.95 13.37
C GLY A 27 21.46 -16.54 12.50
N SER A 28 20.40 -15.94 13.08
CA SER A 28 19.26 -15.47 12.29
C SER A 28 19.58 -14.19 11.52
N PRO A 29 19.06 -14.03 10.29
CA PRO A 29 19.28 -12.81 9.52
C PRO A 29 18.49 -11.63 10.09
N THR A 30 19.00 -10.42 9.92
CA THR A 30 18.21 -9.20 10.16
C THR A 30 17.25 -8.96 9.00
N TYR A 31 16.24 -8.12 9.21
CA TYR A 31 15.29 -7.76 8.15
C TYR A 31 15.98 -7.24 6.89
N ASN A 32 17.00 -6.37 7.05
CA ASN A 32 17.69 -5.80 5.89
C ASN A 32 18.45 -6.87 5.11
N TRP A 33 19.11 -7.82 5.79
CA TRP A 33 19.80 -8.90 5.11
C TRP A 33 18.83 -9.86 4.43
N ALA A 34 17.84 -10.39 5.16
CA ALA A 34 16.86 -11.33 4.63
C ALA A 34 16.10 -10.75 3.43
N SER A 35 15.61 -9.51 3.55
CA SER A 35 14.88 -8.84 2.46
C SER A 35 15.73 -8.73 1.19
N ILE A 36 17.01 -8.38 1.31
CA ILE A 36 17.89 -8.22 0.14
C ILE A 36 18.15 -9.56 -0.53
N ILE A 37 18.46 -10.59 0.24
CA ILE A 37 18.73 -11.93 -0.30
C ILE A 37 17.48 -12.49 -0.97
N ASP A 38 16.32 -12.39 -0.33
CA ASP A 38 15.06 -12.83 -0.92
C ASP A 38 14.74 -12.06 -2.22
N ASP A 39 14.88 -10.74 -2.21
CA ASP A 39 14.65 -9.91 -3.40
C ASP A 39 15.58 -10.33 -4.57
N GLN A 40 16.83 -10.69 -4.29
CA GLN A 40 17.77 -11.18 -5.32
C GLN A 40 17.41 -12.58 -5.80
N ASP A 41 17.17 -13.51 -4.89
CA ASP A 41 16.86 -14.91 -5.22
C ASP A 41 15.59 -15.02 -6.07
N TYR A 42 14.61 -14.15 -5.84
CA TYR A 42 13.36 -14.11 -6.61
C TYR A 42 13.40 -13.15 -7.81
N GLY A 43 14.51 -12.45 -8.06
CA GLY A 43 14.64 -11.52 -9.18
C GLY A 43 13.72 -10.30 -9.10
N ILE A 44 13.42 -9.81 -7.89
CA ILE A 44 12.49 -8.71 -7.63
C ILE A 44 13.04 -7.40 -8.15
N ASN A 45 12.46 -6.88 -9.23
CA ASN A 45 12.98 -5.71 -9.93
C ASN A 45 12.35 -4.37 -9.55
N TYR A 46 11.21 -4.42 -8.88
CA TYR A 46 10.47 -3.24 -8.49
C TYR A 46 9.86 -3.44 -7.11
N ILE A 47 10.31 -2.66 -6.14
CA ILE A 47 9.89 -2.74 -4.74
C ILE A 47 8.92 -1.60 -4.44
N ILE A 48 7.64 -1.95 -4.22
CA ILE A 48 6.57 -1.02 -3.85
C ILE A 48 6.20 -1.25 -2.37
N ARG A 49 6.42 -0.26 -1.51
CA ARG A 49 6.14 -0.38 -0.07
C ARG A 49 5.86 0.96 0.60
N GLY A 50 5.48 0.93 1.88
CA GLY A 50 5.22 2.14 2.66
C GLY A 50 6.47 2.98 2.87
N ASN A 51 6.31 4.31 2.91
CA ASN A 51 7.44 5.25 3.06
C ASN A 51 8.17 5.20 4.41
N ASP A 52 7.66 4.45 5.39
CA ASP A 52 8.39 4.13 6.61
C ASP A 52 9.58 3.19 6.38
N HIS A 53 9.68 2.55 5.22
CA HIS A 53 10.86 1.78 4.81
C HIS A 53 11.95 2.60 4.11
N LEU A 54 11.81 3.93 3.99
CA LEU A 54 12.84 4.76 3.36
C LEU A 54 14.20 4.65 4.05
N SER A 55 14.24 4.64 5.38
CA SER A 55 15.48 4.47 6.17
C SER A 55 16.07 3.06 6.08
N ASN A 56 15.25 2.04 5.78
CA ASN A 56 15.77 0.71 5.45
C ASN A 56 16.41 0.72 4.06
N THR A 57 15.79 1.43 3.11
CA THR A 57 16.30 1.53 1.73
C THR A 57 17.70 2.14 1.67
N THR A 58 18.01 3.15 2.49
CA THR A 58 19.36 3.73 2.53
C THR A 58 20.43 2.68 2.87
N LYS A 59 20.13 1.77 3.80
CA LYS A 59 20.98 0.63 4.17
C LYS A 59 21.02 -0.42 3.06
N GLN A 60 19.87 -0.79 2.53
CA GLN A 60 19.75 -1.85 1.53
C GLN A 60 20.48 -1.49 0.23
N VAL A 61 20.37 -0.25 -0.25
CA VAL A 61 21.10 0.22 -1.45
C VAL A 61 22.60 0.03 -1.32
N LEU A 62 23.17 0.30 -0.14
CA LEU A 62 24.61 0.14 0.09
C LEU A 62 25.03 -1.34 0.07
N VAL A 63 24.21 -2.22 0.65
CA VAL A 63 24.46 -3.67 0.63
C VAL A 63 24.30 -4.25 -0.78
N TYR A 64 23.27 -3.86 -1.53
CA TYR A 64 23.13 -4.23 -2.94
C TYR A 64 24.38 -3.87 -3.75
N ASN A 65 24.84 -2.62 -3.61
CA ASN A 65 26.01 -2.12 -4.30
C ASN A 65 27.30 -2.85 -3.87
N SER A 66 27.47 -3.16 -2.57
CA SER A 66 28.67 -3.83 -2.08
C SER A 66 28.78 -5.27 -2.55
N MET A 67 27.65 -5.94 -2.77
CA MET A 67 27.60 -7.28 -3.34
C MET A 67 27.76 -7.29 -4.87
N GLY A 68 27.78 -6.13 -5.53
CA GLY A 68 27.83 -6.03 -6.99
C GLY A 68 26.54 -6.51 -7.67
N HIS A 69 25.43 -6.58 -6.93
CA HIS A 69 24.13 -6.95 -7.46
C HIS A 69 23.45 -5.76 -8.13
N TRP A 70 22.47 -6.06 -8.97
CA TRP A 70 21.65 -5.05 -9.60
C TRP A 70 20.69 -4.45 -8.58
N LEU A 71 20.50 -3.13 -8.64
CA LEU A 71 19.65 -2.41 -7.71
C LEU A 71 18.21 -2.39 -8.25
N PRO A 72 17.21 -2.87 -7.48
CA PRO A 72 15.82 -2.76 -7.89
C PRO A 72 15.36 -1.30 -7.91
N GLU A 73 14.32 -1.03 -8.69
CA GLU A 73 13.61 0.24 -8.60
C GLU A 73 12.76 0.29 -7.33
N PHE A 74 12.70 1.45 -6.69
CA PHE A 74 11.93 1.65 -5.46
C PHE A 74 10.80 2.64 -5.66
N ALA A 75 9.64 2.33 -5.07
CA ALA A 75 8.48 3.21 -5.00
C ALA A 75 7.91 3.20 -3.56
N HIS A 76 8.14 4.30 -2.84
CA HIS A 76 7.67 4.44 -1.46
C HIS A 76 6.36 5.24 -1.39
N VAL A 77 5.27 4.55 -1.09
CA VAL A 77 3.90 5.10 -1.02
C VAL A 77 3.63 5.68 0.37
N GLY A 78 2.88 6.78 0.43
CA GLY A 78 2.50 7.43 1.68
C GLY A 78 1.67 6.53 2.59
N LEU A 79 1.87 6.66 3.90
CA LEU A 79 1.16 5.87 4.89
C LEU A 79 -0.32 6.20 4.95
N ILE A 80 -1.10 5.20 5.33
CA ILE A 80 -2.53 5.36 5.58
C ILE A 80 -2.71 5.96 6.96
N HIS A 81 -3.56 6.98 7.04
CA HIS A 81 -3.98 7.64 8.27
C HIS A 81 -5.46 7.38 8.53
N TYR A 82 -5.83 7.35 9.80
CA TYR A 82 -7.21 7.31 10.26
C TYR A 82 -7.40 8.34 11.36
N GLN A 83 -8.47 9.14 11.27
CA GLN A 83 -8.73 10.23 12.22
C GLN A 83 -7.51 11.16 12.42
N LYS A 84 -6.82 11.50 11.31
CA LYS A 84 -5.60 12.33 11.26
C LYS A 84 -4.34 11.74 11.93
N LYS A 85 -4.36 10.49 12.39
CA LYS A 85 -3.19 9.79 12.95
C LYS A 85 -2.76 8.64 12.03
N LYS A 86 -1.48 8.23 12.11
CA LYS A 86 -0.99 7.04 11.40
C LYS A 86 -1.84 5.84 11.83
N LEU A 87 -2.37 5.12 10.85
CA LEU A 87 -3.13 3.90 11.11
C LEU A 87 -2.23 2.86 11.77
N SER A 88 -2.71 2.27 12.86
CA SER A 88 -1.99 1.28 13.64
C SER A 88 -2.71 -0.07 13.62
N LYS A 89 -2.00 -1.15 13.95
CA LYS A 89 -2.61 -2.49 14.09
C LYS A 89 -3.69 -2.56 15.18
N ARG A 90 -3.75 -1.57 16.08
CA ARG A 90 -4.76 -1.49 17.15
C ARG A 90 -6.05 -0.82 16.70
N ASP A 91 -6.04 -0.14 15.56
CA ASP A 91 -7.25 0.40 14.96
C ASP A 91 -7.96 -0.73 14.22
N ASP A 92 -9.22 -1.03 14.56
CA ASP A 92 -9.97 -2.12 13.93
C ASP A 92 -10.02 -2.00 12.40
N ALA A 93 -10.10 -0.77 11.90
CA ALA A 93 -10.10 -0.44 10.48
C ALA A 93 -8.78 -0.78 9.75
N ALA A 94 -7.71 -1.18 10.46
CA ALA A 94 -6.48 -1.65 9.84
C ALA A 94 -6.57 -3.08 9.31
N GLY A 95 -7.49 -3.88 9.82
CA GLY A 95 -7.64 -5.29 9.43
C GLY A 95 -8.61 -5.47 8.27
N MET A 96 -8.26 -6.30 7.29
CA MET A 96 -9.20 -6.65 6.20
C MET A 96 -10.45 -7.39 6.70
N LEU A 97 -10.32 -8.13 7.82
CA LEU A 97 -11.44 -8.85 8.44
C LEU A 97 -12.53 -7.91 8.94
N TYR A 98 -12.16 -6.71 9.42
CA TYR A 98 -13.13 -5.69 9.83
C TYR A 98 -14.13 -5.39 8.72
N TYR A 99 -13.63 -5.17 7.49
CA TYR A 99 -14.50 -4.82 6.37
C TYR A 99 -15.42 -5.97 5.96
N ARG A 100 -14.88 -7.20 5.96
CA ARG A 100 -15.65 -8.41 5.69
C ARG A 100 -16.75 -8.63 6.73
N ASP A 101 -16.42 -8.54 8.01
CA ASP A 101 -17.34 -8.84 9.11
C ASP A 101 -18.43 -7.77 9.26
N LYS A 102 -18.16 -6.53 8.83
CA LYS A 102 -19.16 -5.47 8.65
C LYS A 102 -20.05 -5.67 7.41
N GLY A 103 -19.77 -6.67 6.58
CA GLY A 103 -20.54 -7.01 5.39
C GLY A 103 -20.40 -6.00 4.26
N TYR A 104 -19.26 -5.31 4.14
CA TYR A 104 -18.99 -4.44 3.00
C TYR A 104 -18.81 -5.25 1.72
N ASP A 105 -19.29 -4.71 0.60
CA ASP A 105 -19.07 -5.31 -0.72
C ASP A 105 -17.56 -5.30 -1.08
N PRO A 106 -17.00 -6.42 -1.56
CA PRO A 106 -15.57 -6.51 -1.85
C PRO A 106 -15.11 -5.53 -2.93
N ASP A 107 -15.95 -5.22 -3.93
CA ASP A 107 -15.59 -4.27 -4.99
C ASP A 107 -15.68 -2.82 -4.51
N ALA A 108 -16.54 -2.56 -3.51
CA ALA A 108 -16.57 -1.29 -2.79
C ALA A 108 -15.30 -1.08 -1.96
N VAL A 109 -14.87 -2.11 -1.21
CA VAL A 109 -13.62 -2.07 -0.45
C VAL A 109 -12.44 -1.88 -1.39
N LEU A 110 -12.38 -2.60 -2.50
CA LEU A 110 -11.33 -2.41 -3.50
C LEU A 110 -11.29 -0.97 -4.02
N ASN A 111 -12.45 -0.41 -4.41
CA ASN A 111 -12.54 0.96 -4.91
C ASN A 111 -12.14 2.02 -3.88
N PHE A 112 -12.45 1.74 -2.61
CA PHE A 112 -12.01 2.54 -1.49
C PHE A 112 -10.47 2.46 -1.34
N MET A 113 -9.90 1.26 -1.34
CA MET A 113 -8.46 1.04 -1.16
C MET A 113 -7.62 1.62 -2.30
N LEU A 114 -8.11 1.55 -3.54
CA LEU A 114 -7.44 2.18 -4.70
C LEU A 114 -7.19 3.68 -4.48
N ARG A 115 -8.01 4.35 -3.66
CA ARG A 115 -7.89 5.80 -3.41
C ARG A 115 -6.92 6.15 -2.30
N LEU A 116 -6.37 5.14 -1.61
CA LEU A 116 -5.39 5.30 -0.54
C LEU A 116 -3.98 5.22 -1.13
N GLY A 117 -3.38 6.38 -1.42
CA GLY A 117 -2.01 6.46 -1.92
C GLY A 117 -1.87 6.33 -3.44
N TRP A 118 -2.96 6.07 -4.17
CA TRP A 118 -3.00 6.00 -5.64
C TRP A 118 -4.26 6.63 -6.22
N GLY A 119 -4.23 6.92 -7.52
CA GLY A 119 -5.42 7.26 -8.29
C GLY A 119 -5.10 7.54 -9.76
N PRO A 120 -6.11 7.70 -10.62
CA PRO A 120 -5.93 8.11 -12.00
C PRO A 120 -5.22 9.47 -12.11
N ARG A 121 -4.32 9.63 -13.09
CA ARG A 121 -3.70 10.92 -13.44
C ARG A 121 -4.73 11.90 -13.99
N LYS A 122 -5.64 11.39 -14.82
CA LYS A 122 -6.79 12.11 -15.33
C LYS A 122 -8.02 11.59 -14.61
N ASP A 123 -8.62 12.45 -13.80
CA ASP A 123 -9.85 12.13 -13.10
C ASP A 123 -11.01 12.09 -14.10
N ASP A 124 -11.64 10.94 -14.22
CA ASP A 124 -12.82 10.75 -15.04
C ASP A 124 -14.06 11.00 -14.19
N LYS A 125 -14.52 12.25 -14.20
CA LYS A 125 -15.70 12.68 -13.43
C LYS A 125 -16.99 11.97 -13.85
N THR A 126 -17.00 11.28 -14.98
CA THR A 126 -18.19 10.55 -15.48
C THR A 126 -18.37 9.21 -14.77
N THR A 127 -17.30 8.60 -14.24
CA THR A 127 -17.38 7.36 -13.49
C THR A 127 -16.86 7.54 -12.07
N LYS A 128 -17.75 7.31 -11.09
CA LYS A 128 -17.35 7.36 -9.67
C LYS A 128 -16.59 6.11 -9.21
N THR A 129 -16.66 5.03 -9.98
CA THR A 129 -16.09 3.72 -9.66
C THR A 129 -15.12 3.28 -10.76
N ILE A 130 -14.12 2.51 -10.37
CA ILE A 130 -13.09 1.91 -11.20
C ILE A 130 -13.24 0.40 -11.04
N ASP A 131 -13.67 -0.31 -12.08
CA ASP A 131 -13.66 -1.77 -12.09
C ASP A 131 -12.22 -2.32 -12.15
N ARG A 132 -12.05 -3.62 -11.94
CA ARG A 132 -10.72 -4.26 -11.81
C ARG A 132 -9.88 -4.15 -13.08
N ASP A 133 -10.47 -4.41 -14.23
CA ASP A 133 -9.74 -4.40 -15.51
C ASP A 133 -9.29 -2.99 -15.84
N ARG A 134 -10.16 -2.00 -15.61
CA ARG A 134 -9.79 -0.60 -15.73
C ARG A 134 -8.73 -0.20 -14.70
N ALA A 135 -8.82 -0.67 -13.46
CA ALA A 135 -7.82 -0.37 -12.43
C ALA A 135 -6.44 -0.88 -12.85
N LEU A 136 -6.34 -2.07 -13.46
CA LEU A 136 -5.09 -2.61 -13.99
C LEU A 136 -4.52 -1.74 -15.10
N GLY A 137 -5.32 -1.40 -16.12
CA GLY A 137 -4.86 -0.54 -17.22
C GLY A 137 -4.44 0.86 -16.72
N LEU A 138 -5.19 1.42 -15.77
CA LEU A 138 -4.80 2.67 -15.12
C LEU A 138 -3.54 2.51 -14.29
N PHE A 139 -3.34 1.41 -13.59
CA PHE A 139 -2.16 1.22 -12.76
C PHE A 139 -0.87 1.23 -13.60
N LEU A 140 -0.91 0.60 -14.77
CA LEU A 140 0.21 0.53 -15.69
C LEU A 140 0.45 1.87 -16.43
N ASP A 141 -0.59 2.47 -17.02
CA ASP A 141 -0.40 3.56 -17.98
C ASP A 141 -1.05 4.90 -17.58
N GLY A 142 -2.01 4.87 -16.66
CA GLY A 142 -2.92 5.99 -16.41
C GLY A 142 -2.87 6.56 -14.99
N GLY A 143 -2.06 6.00 -14.11
CA GLY A 143 -2.17 6.16 -12.67
C GLY A 143 -1.00 6.93 -12.06
N LYS A 144 -1.18 7.37 -10.81
CA LYS A 144 -0.14 8.05 -10.05
C LYS A 144 -0.22 7.69 -8.57
N MET A 145 0.82 7.02 -8.09
CA MET A 145 1.06 6.86 -6.66
C MET A 145 1.51 8.17 -6.01
N ARG A 146 1.31 8.28 -4.70
CA ARG A 146 1.59 9.50 -3.92
C ARG A 146 2.42 9.16 -2.69
N ALA A 147 3.46 9.95 -2.44
CA ALA A 147 4.28 9.85 -1.23
C ALA A 147 3.59 10.48 0.00
N ALA A 148 2.62 11.38 -0.23
CA ALA A 148 1.87 12.03 0.84
C ALA A 148 0.94 11.04 1.56
N PRO A 149 0.76 11.16 2.88
CA PRO A 149 -0.17 10.32 3.63
C PRO A 149 -1.59 10.41 3.08
N SER A 150 -2.32 9.30 3.13
CA SER A 150 -3.72 9.23 2.70
C SER A 150 -4.62 8.99 3.89
N ASN A 151 -5.60 9.87 4.10
CA ASN A 151 -6.57 9.70 5.18
C ASN A 151 -7.71 8.80 4.71
N MET A 152 -8.01 7.76 5.49
CA MET A 152 -9.19 6.95 5.29
C MET A 152 -10.46 7.76 5.53
N ASP A 153 -11.36 7.71 4.56
CA ASP A 153 -12.70 8.27 4.64
C ASP A 153 -13.73 7.14 4.61
N LEU A 154 -14.21 6.73 5.79
CA LEU A 154 -15.19 5.66 5.88
C LEU A 154 -16.56 6.05 5.28
N ASN A 155 -16.89 7.35 5.20
CA ASN A 155 -18.12 7.79 4.53
C ASN A 155 -18.04 7.52 3.02
N MET A 156 -16.85 7.68 2.43
CA MET A 156 -16.59 7.31 1.04
C MET A 156 -16.74 5.80 0.83
N LEU A 157 -16.21 4.97 1.75
CA LEU A 157 -16.41 3.52 1.69
C LEU A 157 -17.91 3.16 1.74
N GLU A 158 -18.67 3.74 2.68
CA GLU A 158 -20.11 3.51 2.77
C GLU A 158 -20.85 3.92 1.49
N ALA A 159 -20.45 5.03 0.86
CA ALA A 159 -21.02 5.45 -0.41
C ALA A 159 -20.74 4.44 -1.54
N PHE A 160 -19.54 3.85 -1.59
CA PHE A 160 -19.24 2.77 -2.53
C PHE A 160 -20.08 1.53 -2.23
N ASP A 161 -20.16 1.12 -0.96
CA ASP A 161 -20.91 -0.07 -0.55
C ASP A 161 -22.38 -0.01 -0.97
N ARG A 162 -23.03 1.13 -0.71
CA ARG A 162 -24.41 1.38 -1.16
C ARG A 162 -24.55 1.20 -2.67
N LYS A 163 -23.65 1.79 -3.44
CA LYS A 163 -23.67 1.74 -4.91
C LYS A 163 -23.49 0.30 -5.43
N TYR A 164 -22.48 -0.41 -4.94
CA TYR A 164 -22.18 -1.77 -5.42
C TYR A 164 -23.28 -2.76 -5.04
N LYS A 165 -23.78 -2.72 -3.81
CA LYS A 165 -24.89 -3.57 -3.40
C LYS A 165 -26.17 -3.27 -4.20
N ALA A 166 -26.42 -2.01 -4.56
CA ALA A 166 -27.56 -1.64 -5.39
C ALA A 166 -27.44 -2.21 -6.82
N GLN A 167 -26.24 -2.11 -7.43
CA GLN A 167 -25.95 -2.67 -8.74
C GLN A 167 -26.11 -4.20 -8.77
N LYS A 168 -25.73 -4.89 -7.69
CA LYS A 168 -25.88 -6.35 -7.54
C LYS A 168 -27.29 -6.79 -7.15
N GLY A 169 -28.25 -5.88 -7.03
CA GLY A 169 -29.64 -6.20 -6.65
C GLY A 169 -29.84 -6.55 -5.17
N VAL A 170 -28.80 -6.47 -4.34
CA VAL A 170 -28.82 -6.84 -2.90
C VAL A 170 -29.67 -5.84 -2.08
N TRP A 171 -29.82 -4.60 -2.55
CA TRP A 171 -30.64 -3.58 -1.88
C TRP A 171 -32.15 -3.82 -1.94
N ARG A 172 -32.66 -4.67 -2.84
CA ARG A 172 -34.11 -4.91 -2.98
C ARG A 172 -34.70 -5.90 -1.97
N ASN A 173 -33.88 -6.49 -1.09
CA ASN A 173 -34.30 -7.59 -0.20
C ASN A 173 -34.28 -7.24 1.31
N LYS A 174 -34.38 -5.97 1.71
CA LYS A 174 -34.61 -5.67 3.14
C LYS A 174 -36.05 -5.94 3.59
N ASP A 175 -37.02 -5.92 2.68
CA ASP A 175 -38.44 -6.14 3.02
C ASP A 175 -38.89 -7.62 2.88
N ARG A 176 -37.97 -8.54 2.52
CA ARG A 176 -38.29 -9.97 2.36
C ARG A 176 -37.84 -10.88 3.50
N LEU A 177 -37.10 -10.36 4.49
CA LEU A 177 -36.62 -11.16 5.63
C LEU A 177 -37.53 -11.07 6.88
N VAL A 178 -38.74 -10.51 6.75
CA VAL A 178 -39.72 -10.43 7.85
C VAL A 178 -40.89 -11.41 7.66
N ASN A 179 -40.96 -12.14 6.54
CA ASN A 179 -41.99 -13.14 6.30
C ASN A 179 -41.42 -14.33 5.51
N GLU A 180 -40.66 -15.20 6.18
CA GLU A 180 -40.47 -16.62 5.82
C GLU A 180 -39.97 -17.38 7.05
#